data_AF-A0A7S4PWV4-F1
#
_entry.id   AF-A0A7S4PWV4-F1
#
_cell.length_a   1.000
_cell.length_b   1.000
_cell.length_c   1.000
_cell.angle_alpha   90.00
_cell.angle_beta   90.00
_cell.angle_gamma   90.00
#
_symmetry.space_group_name_H-M   'P 1'
#
loop_
_entity.id
_entity.type
_entity.pdbx_description
1 polymer ?
#
loop_
_entity_poly.entity_id
_entity_poly.type
_entity_poly.pdbx_seq_one_letter_code
_entity_poly.pdbx_strand_id
1 'polypeptide(L)'
;VEAAARSWARAAAGGAMGSGHSSPRKAAGTTRSLPSLPENPDPELATAYSCDVLHTTKGLVKGNWGNFRADAFYRPLPGEAVRIIRHILIHLLDISRYAEREGETLIDVDVLGEGSYSKVLGTSSVAAKIISEREMPWVHKAAEENAIKADRLAVSSCFYGHGTVTQLLGGHFKGTVLFMERLEPRGDQWSEADTKVLLGEAERIARVGFHNDLKLDNVLRRAKRPVVIDFDLWTPWTVKVAVTSDCLEHDFQELLEPQGESAARGFREYYDLFALSLTLLDGPLYRSVLKRLQALWTMLEAPVLRPLAEALGPTKILEVPFEVLVRVPLQGVTVNLLDLRGNLFAHLPDGCAPSGVLPAACEQLPQLCRSNGVYWP
;
A
#
# COMPACT_ATOMS: atom_id res chain seq x y z
N VAL A 1 -17.06 30.23 -4.78
CA VAL A 1 -17.23 28.75 -4.84
C VAL A 1 -17.53 28.23 -6.25
N GLU A 2 -17.78 29.06 -7.27
CA GLU A 2 -17.91 28.58 -8.68
C GLU A 2 -16.76 28.98 -9.65
N ALA A 3 -15.67 29.59 -9.15
CA ALA A 3 -14.56 30.03 -10.00
C ALA A 3 -13.35 29.06 -10.03
N ALA A 4 -13.33 28.01 -9.20
CA ALA A 4 -12.21 27.07 -9.12
C ALA A 4 -12.32 25.85 -10.05
N ALA A 5 -13.46 25.66 -10.74
CA ALA A 5 -13.76 24.43 -11.47
C ALA A 5 -13.48 24.47 -13.00
N ARG A 6 -12.87 25.53 -13.56
CA ARG A 6 -12.74 25.70 -15.02
C ARG A 6 -11.32 25.72 -15.60
N SER A 7 -10.28 25.40 -14.83
CA SER A 7 -8.89 25.46 -15.33
C SER A 7 -8.31 24.11 -15.82
N TRP A 8 -8.86 22.97 -15.41
CA TRP A 8 -8.16 21.67 -15.55
C TRP A 8 -8.81 20.68 -16.55
N ALA A 9 -9.28 21.18 -17.68
CA ALA A 9 -9.87 20.35 -18.75
C ALA A 9 -9.23 20.54 -20.14
N ARG A 10 -7.99 21.05 -20.24
CA ARG A 10 -7.33 21.30 -21.54
C ARG A 10 -5.92 20.71 -21.73
N ALA A 11 -5.52 19.74 -20.92
CA ALA A 11 -4.24 19.03 -21.12
C ALA A 11 -4.38 17.64 -21.77
N ALA A 12 -5.58 17.13 -22.01
CA ALA A 12 -5.81 15.76 -22.50
C ALA A 12 -6.15 15.64 -24.00
N ALA A 13 -5.91 16.67 -24.81
CA ALA A 13 -6.18 16.63 -26.24
C ALA A 13 -5.03 17.25 -27.04
N GLY A 14 -4.09 16.43 -27.49
CA GLY A 14 -3.10 16.85 -28.48
C GLY A 14 -1.93 15.88 -28.68
N GLY A 15 -1.99 15.09 -29.74
CA GLY A 15 -0.78 14.78 -30.52
C GLY A 15 -0.23 13.36 -30.43
N ALA A 16 -0.80 12.45 -31.23
CA ALA A 16 -0.05 11.33 -31.79
C ALA A 16 0.86 11.84 -32.94
N MET A 17 2.09 11.32 -33.01
CA MET A 17 2.86 10.91 -34.20
C MET A 17 4.39 11.08 -33.99
N GLY A 18 5.17 10.07 -34.41
CA GLY A 18 6.49 10.32 -35.03
C GLY A 18 7.74 9.66 -34.45
N SER A 19 7.94 8.37 -34.77
CA SER A 19 9.18 7.74 -35.26
C SER A 19 10.55 7.91 -34.52
N GLY A 20 11.05 6.78 -34.01
CA GLY A 20 12.31 6.17 -34.47
C GLY A 20 13.63 6.63 -33.83
N HIS A 21 14.20 5.79 -32.97
CA HIS A 21 15.54 5.17 -33.17
C HIS A 21 15.80 4.17 -32.02
N SER A 22 15.82 2.89 -32.36
CA SER A 22 16.18 1.79 -31.49
C SER A 22 17.69 1.56 -31.53
N SER A 23 18.30 1.43 -30.36
CA SER A 23 19.56 0.70 -30.19
C SER A 23 19.51 -0.05 -28.85
N PRO A 24 19.66 -1.39 -28.85
CA PRO A 24 19.42 -2.21 -27.68
C PRO A 24 20.68 -2.24 -26.81
N ARG A 25 20.70 -1.50 -25.72
CA ARG A 25 21.60 -1.84 -24.61
C ARG A 25 20.99 -3.02 -23.87
N LYS A 26 21.65 -4.18 -24.01
CA LYS A 26 21.49 -5.37 -23.17
C LYS A 26 21.58 -4.95 -21.69
N ALA A 27 20.44 -4.74 -21.04
CA ALA A 27 20.36 -4.76 -19.59
C ALA A 27 20.34 -6.22 -19.17
N ALA A 28 21.50 -6.71 -18.71
CA ALA A 28 21.63 -8.02 -18.11
C ALA A 28 20.69 -8.09 -16.90
N GLY A 29 19.74 -9.03 -16.97
CA GLY A 29 18.87 -9.39 -15.86
C GLY A 29 19.70 -10.07 -14.78
N THR A 30 20.07 -9.30 -13.76
CA THR A 30 20.41 -9.82 -12.44
C THR A 30 19.58 -9.05 -11.44
N THR A 31 18.47 -9.66 -11.00
CA THR A 31 17.71 -9.25 -9.82
C THR A 31 18.63 -9.40 -8.60
N ARG A 32 19.47 -8.41 -8.32
CA ARG A 32 20.13 -8.30 -7.02
C ARG A 32 19.04 -7.99 -6.00
N SER A 33 18.55 -9.01 -5.32
CA SER A 33 17.91 -8.80 -4.02
C SER A 33 18.93 -8.11 -3.13
N LEU A 34 18.64 -6.90 -2.67
CA LEU A 34 19.46 -6.26 -1.65
C LEU A 34 19.52 -7.19 -0.42
N PRO A 35 20.66 -7.22 0.30
CA PRO A 35 20.77 -8.02 1.52
C PRO A 35 19.68 -7.62 2.53
N SER A 36 19.33 -8.55 3.41
CA SER A 36 18.38 -8.29 4.50
C SER A 36 18.75 -7.04 5.27
N LEU A 37 17.75 -6.28 5.71
CA LEU A 37 17.96 -5.07 6.50
C LEU A 37 18.78 -5.39 7.77
N PRO A 38 19.87 -4.67 8.06
CA PRO A 38 20.61 -4.83 9.30
C PRO A 38 19.74 -4.71 10.56
N GLU A 39 20.14 -5.40 11.63
CA GLU A 39 19.43 -5.37 12.91
C GLU A 39 19.49 -4.00 13.58
N ASN A 40 20.62 -3.30 13.44
CA ASN A 40 20.86 -2.00 14.03
C ASN A 40 21.10 -0.94 12.94
N PRO A 41 20.63 0.31 13.15
CA PRO A 41 20.96 1.40 12.25
C PRO A 41 22.44 1.78 12.37
N ASP A 42 22.98 2.33 11.29
CA ASP A 42 24.32 2.87 11.20
C ASP A 42 24.33 4.35 11.65
N PRO A 43 24.99 4.67 12.79
CA PRO A 43 25.04 6.04 13.30
C PRO A 43 25.84 6.99 12.39
N GLU A 44 26.79 6.47 11.60
CA GLU A 44 27.56 7.28 10.65
C GLU A 44 26.67 7.73 9.49
N LEU A 45 25.78 6.87 9.00
CA LEU A 45 24.78 7.23 7.98
C LEU A 45 23.80 8.28 8.51
N ALA A 46 23.27 8.10 9.72
CA ALA A 46 22.36 9.09 10.32
C ALA A 46 23.02 10.47 10.47
N THR A 47 24.29 10.50 10.89
CA THR A 47 25.06 11.74 10.97
C THR A 47 25.29 12.35 9.57
N ALA A 48 25.70 11.53 8.60
CA ALA A 48 26.03 11.98 7.24
C ALA A 48 24.81 12.47 6.45
N TYR A 49 23.62 11.94 6.73
CA TYR A 49 22.40 12.25 5.98
C TYR A 49 21.54 13.35 6.60
N SER A 50 21.86 13.79 7.82
CA SER A 50 21.26 14.98 8.40
C SER A 50 21.77 16.23 7.68
N CYS A 51 20.88 17.09 7.20
CA CYS A 51 21.25 18.23 6.38
C CYS A 51 20.24 19.39 6.46
N ASP A 52 20.75 20.60 6.19
CA ASP A 52 19.91 21.73 5.81
C ASP A 52 19.25 21.43 4.45
N VAL A 53 17.93 21.56 4.37
CA VAL A 53 17.13 21.30 3.16
C VAL A 53 17.37 22.38 2.12
N LEU A 54 17.44 23.65 2.53
CA LEU A 54 17.79 24.74 1.62
C LEU A 54 18.28 25.94 2.44
N HIS A 55 19.45 26.45 2.10
CA HIS A 55 19.96 27.71 2.66
C HIS A 55 20.03 28.77 1.56
N THR A 56 19.27 29.86 1.67
CA THR A 56 19.30 30.95 0.69
C THR A 56 20.18 32.09 1.16
N THR A 57 21.06 32.56 0.27
CA THR A 57 21.92 33.73 0.50
C THR A 57 21.48 34.94 -0.34
N LYS A 58 20.65 34.71 -1.37
CA LYS A 58 20.14 35.71 -2.31
C LYS A 58 18.63 35.93 -2.09
N GLY A 59 18.15 37.08 -2.58
CA GLY A 59 16.74 37.47 -2.47
C GLY A 59 16.36 38.14 -1.15
N LEU A 60 15.05 38.38 -0.97
CA LEU A 60 14.48 39.11 0.17
C LEU A 60 14.47 38.30 1.47
N VAL A 61 14.29 36.98 1.38
CA VAL A 61 14.29 36.06 2.53
C VAL A 61 15.54 35.20 2.46
N LYS A 62 16.42 35.37 3.45
CA LYS A 62 17.71 34.68 3.58
C LYS A 62 17.69 33.77 4.79
N GLY A 63 18.48 32.70 4.74
CA GLY A 63 18.65 31.76 5.83
C GLY A 63 18.21 30.35 5.47
N ASN A 64 18.04 29.54 6.51
CA ASN A 64 17.71 28.12 6.37
C ASN A 64 16.19 27.92 6.31
N TRP A 65 15.71 27.32 5.23
CA TRP A 65 14.29 27.08 4.97
C TRP A 65 13.74 25.83 5.64
N GLY A 66 14.61 24.87 5.96
CA GLY A 66 14.19 23.65 6.62
C GLY A 66 15.35 22.73 6.93
N ASN A 67 15.15 21.84 7.89
CA ASN A 67 16.13 20.86 8.31
C ASN A 67 15.57 19.46 8.15
N PHE A 68 16.44 18.55 7.73
CA PHE A 68 16.21 17.12 7.87
C PHE A 68 17.19 16.58 8.89
N ARG A 69 16.64 15.95 9.93
CA ARG A 69 17.41 15.18 10.92
C ARG A 69 17.12 13.71 10.67
N ALA A 70 18.14 12.97 10.23
CA ALA A 70 18.03 11.53 10.13
C ALA A 70 18.00 10.93 11.54
N ASP A 71 16.99 10.11 11.82
CA ASP A 71 16.85 9.45 13.13
C ASP A 71 17.48 8.05 13.07
N ALA A 72 17.29 7.31 11.97
CA ALA A 72 17.94 6.02 11.74
C ALA A 72 18.09 5.68 10.26
N PHE A 73 19.28 5.26 9.83
CA PHE A 73 19.53 4.68 8.50
C PHE A 73 20.27 3.36 8.64
N TYR A 74 19.86 2.37 7.87
CA TYR A 74 20.35 0.99 7.98
C TYR A 74 21.26 0.60 6.83
N ARG A 75 21.15 1.32 5.71
CA ARG A 75 21.92 1.06 4.48
C ARG A 75 22.04 2.37 3.69
N PRO A 76 23.12 2.53 2.89
CA PRO A 76 23.32 3.74 2.12
C PRO A 76 22.23 3.90 1.04
N LEU A 77 21.79 5.15 0.82
CA LEU A 77 20.97 5.49 -0.33
C LEU A 77 21.80 5.37 -1.62
N PRO A 78 21.20 4.94 -2.74
CA PRO A 78 21.89 4.92 -4.02
C PRO A 78 22.20 6.34 -4.50
N GLY A 79 23.39 6.56 -5.07
CA GLY A 79 23.78 7.85 -5.65
C GLY A 79 24.21 8.91 -4.63
N GLU A 80 24.00 10.19 -4.98
CA GLU A 80 24.32 11.34 -4.12
C GLU A 80 23.25 11.50 -3.02
N ALA A 81 23.33 10.68 -1.97
CA ALA A 81 22.32 10.54 -0.92
C ALA A 81 21.78 11.87 -0.36
N VAL A 82 22.66 12.77 0.10
CA VAL A 82 22.26 14.07 0.68
C VAL A 82 21.53 14.92 -0.36
N ARG A 83 21.98 14.90 -1.62
CA ARG A 83 21.31 15.64 -2.70
C ARG A 83 19.92 15.08 -2.99
N ILE A 84 19.75 13.76 -2.99
CA ILE A 84 18.46 13.10 -3.18
C ILE A 84 17.49 13.48 -2.06
N ILE A 85 17.92 13.32 -0.80
CA ILE A 85 17.14 13.71 0.38
C ILE A 85 16.72 15.18 0.25
N ARG A 86 17.70 16.07 0.03
CA ARG A 86 17.47 17.51 -0.06
C ARG A 86 16.45 17.86 -1.13
N HIS A 87 16.62 17.36 -2.35
CA HIS A 87 15.75 17.72 -3.46
C HIS A 87 14.33 17.18 -3.29
N ILE A 88 14.15 15.95 -2.79
CA ILE A 88 12.83 15.42 -2.45
C ILE A 88 12.14 16.35 -1.43
N LEU A 89 12.85 16.80 -0.40
CA LEU A 89 12.30 17.67 0.64
C LEU A 89 12.05 19.10 0.16
N ILE A 90 12.85 19.61 -0.78
CA ILE A 90 12.59 20.90 -1.45
C ILE A 90 11.23 20.85 -2.18
N HIS A 91 10.96 19.77 -2.91
CA HIS A 91 9.68 19.57 -3.61
C HIS A 91 8.53 19.34 -2.63
N LEU A 92 8.74 18.60 -1.54
CA LEU A 92 7.75 18.43 -0.48
C LEU A 92 7.30 19.77 0.11
N LEU A 93 8.26 20.61 0.49
CA LEU A 93 8.02 21.88 1.17
C LEU A 93 7.54 23.00 0.23
N ASP A 94 7.39 22.70 -1.07
CA ASP A 94 7.04 23.66 -2.12
C ASP A 94 7.98 24.89 -2.16
N ILE A 95 9.28 24.62 -2.03
CA ILE A 95 10.33 25.66 -2.01
C ILE A 95 11.26 25.61 -3.24
N SER A 96 10.89 24.86 -4.28
CA SER A 96 11.69 24.68 -5.51
C SER A 96 12.12 26.00 -6.16
N ARG A 97 11.21 26.99 -6.24
CA ARG A 97 11.49 28.33 -6.78
C ARG A 97 12.62 29.08 -6.06
N TYR A 98 12.85 28.77 -4.78
CA TYR A 98 13.90 29.41 -3.99
C TYR A 98 15.25 28.73 -4.21
N ALA A 99 15.25 27.40 -4.35
CA ALA A 99 16.45 26.64 -4.71
C ALA A 99 16.98 27.04 -6.10
N GLU A 100 16.09 27.12 -7.09
CA GLU A 100 16.45 27.54 -8.46
C GLU A 100 17.07 28.95 -8.50
N ARG A 101 16.56 29.88 -7.67
CA ARG A 101 17.11 31.24 -7.55
C ARG A 101 18.53 31.26 -7.00
N GLU A 102 18.88 30.32 -6.13
CA GLU A 102 20.27 30.18 -5.66
C GLU A 102 21.20 29.63 -6.75
N GLY A 103 20.63 29.07 -7.82
CA GLY A 103 21.35 28.42 -8.92
C GLY A 103 21.36 26.89 -8.80
N GLU A 104 20.54 26.31 -7.93
CA GLU A 104 20.46 24.87 -7.74
C GLU A 104 19.74 24.21 -8.92
N THR A 105 20.38 23.23 -9.55
CA THR A 105 19.75 22.39 -10.58
C THR A 105 19.06 21.21 -9.90
N LEU A 106 17.75 21.35 -9.70
CA LEU A 106 16.92 20.34 -9.07
C LEU A 106 16.89 19.06 -9.91
N ILE A 107 16.78 17.93 -9.22
CA ILE A 107 16.54 16.64 -9.86
C ILE A 107 15.04 16.49 -10.04
N ASP A 108 14.67 15.71 -11.05
CA ASP A 108 13.28 15.34 -11.27
C ASP A 108 12.77 14.52 -10.07
N VAL A 109 11.70 15.00 -9.47
CA VAL A 109 10.98 14.34 -8.37
C VAL A 109 9.52 14.24 -8.76
N ASP A 110 9.03 13.01 -8.78
CA ASP A 110 7.65 12.69 -9.12
C ASP A 110 6.81 12.60 -7.85
N VAL A 111 5.54 12.98 -7.95
CA VAL A 111 4.51 12.58 -6.98
C VAL A 111 4.10 11.16 -7.32
N LEU A 112 4.42 10.22 -6.43
CA LEU A 112 4.19 8.79 -6.65
C LEU A 112 2.83 8.33 -6.13
N GLY A 113 2.31 9.02 -5.13
CA GLY A 113 1.02 8.73 -4.52
C GLY A 113 0.69 9.71 -3.41
N GLU A 114 -0.59 9.78 -3.09
CA GLU A 114 -1.13 10.54 -1.97
C GLU A 114 -2.21 9.68 -1.33
N GLY A 115 -2.08 9.45 -0.03
CA GLY A 115 -3.02 8.70 0.79
C GLY A 115 -3.57 9.56 1.92
N SER A 116 -4.50 9.01 2.70
CA SER A 116 -5.21 9.75 3.75
C SER A 116 -4.31 10.43 4.78
N TYR A 117 -3.12 9.87 5.03
CA TYR A 117 -2.19 10.31 6.08
C TYR A 117 -0.78 10.60 5.56
N SER A 118 -0.54 10.42 4.26
CA SER A 118 0.83 10.52 3.73
C SER A 118 0.88 10.95 2.27
N LYS A 119 1.99 11.58 1.91
CA LYS A 119 2.37 11.85 0.53
C LYS A 119 3.60 11.04 0.19
N VAL A 120 3.67 10.49 -1.01
CA VAL A 120 4.85 9.77 -1.50
C VAL A 120 5.45 10.53 -2.67
N LEU A 121 6.71 10.93 -2.52
CA LEU A 121 7.51 11.56 -3.56
C LEU A 121 8.66 10.62 -3.93
N GLY A 122 9.24 10.76 -5.10
CA GLY A 122 10.44 9.98 -5.40
C GLY A 122 11.22 10.45 -6.60
N THR A 123 12.46 9.98 -6.64
CA THR A 123 13.37 10.08 -7.78
C THR A 123 13.31 8.78 -8.59
N SER A 124 14.23 8.62 -9.53
CA SER A 124 14.39 7.37 -10.30
C SER A 124 14.80 6.15 -9.46
N SER A 125 15.37 6.33 -8.27
CA SER A 125 15.90 5.22 -7.44
C SER A 125 15.39 5.17 -6.00
N VAL A 126 14.85 6.28 -5.49
CA VAL A 126 14.41 6.40 -4.09
C VAL A 126 13.00 6.97 -4.04
N ALA A 127 12.13 6.33 -3.27
CA ALA A 127 10.84 6.88 -2.86
C ALA A 127 10.94 7.35 -1.40
N ALA A 128 10.20 8.40 -1.07
CA ALA A 128 10.08 8.96 0.27
C ALA A 128 8.60 9.05 0.61
N LYS A 129 8.18 8.36 1.67
CA LYS A 129 6.84 8.49 2.26
C LYS A 129 6.91 9.52 3.37
N ILE A 130 6.06 10.53 3.30
CA ILE A 130 6.06 11.68 4.20
C ILE A 130 4.75 11.71 4.98
N ILE A 131 4.85 11.74 6.30
CA ILE A 131 3.73 11.76 7.24
C ILE A 131 3.81 13.05 8.05
N SER A 132 2.76 13.88 7.96
CA SER A 132 2.67 15.16 8.67
C SER A 132 2.59 14.95 10.18
N GLU A 133 3.20 15.83 10.99
CA GLU A 133 3.07 15.79 12.46
C GLU A 133 1.64 16.03 12.96
N ARG A 134 0.73 16.43 12.07
CA ARG A 134 -0.70 16.53 12.37
C ARG A 134 -1.36 15.16 12.52
N GLU A 135 -0.73 14.12 12.01
CA GLU A 135 -1.20 12.75 12.15
C GLU A 135 -0.97 12.23 13.56
N MET A 136 -1.71 11.19 13.93
CA MET A 136 -1.65 10.62 15.26
C MET A 136 -0.26 9.98 15.50
N PRO A 137 0.33 10.09 16.71
CA PRO A 137 1.67 9.56 16.98
C PRO A 137 1.84 8.07 16.66
N TRP A 138 0.77 7.28 16.76
CA TRP A 138 0.80 5.85 16.43
C TRP A 138 1.00 5.60 14.92
N VAL A 139 0.56 6.51 14.03
CA VAL A 139 0.71 6.37 12.57
C VAL A 139 2.19 6.44 12.20
N HIS A 140 2.91 7.41 12.76
CA HIS A 140 4.36 7.55 12.56
C HIS A 140 5.10 6.30 13.03
N LYS A 141 4.80 5.85 14.25
CA LYS A 141 5.42 4.66 14.84
C LYS A 141 5.12 3.40 14.02
N ALA A 142 3.87 3.19 13.63
CA ALA A 142 3.45 2.02 12.85
C ALA A 142 4.13 1.99 11.48
N ALA A 143 4.17 3.11 10.76
CA ALA A 143 4.83 3.19 9.46
C ALA A 143 6.33 2.83 9.55
N GLU A 144 7.03 3.34 10.57
CA GLU A 144 8.45 3.04 10.80
C GLU A 144 8.68 1.56 11.16
N GLU A 145 8.02 1.08 12.21
CA GLU A 145 8.20 -0.29 12.72
C GLU A 145 7.81 -1.34 11.67
N ASN A 146 6.70 -1.11 10.95
CA ASN A 146 6.22 -2.05 9.96
C ASN A 146 7.06 -2.03 8.68
N ALA A 147 7.60 -0.87 8.25
CA ALA A 147 8.53 -0.83 7.13
C ALA A 147 9.82 -1.62 7.43
N ILE A 148 10.39 -1.43 8.62
CA ILE A 148 11.58 -2.17 9.09
C ILE A 148 11.29 -3.67 9.13
N LYS A 149 10.17 -4.06 9.75
CA LYS A 149 9.75 -5.46 9.88
C LYS A 149 9.52 -6.12 8.52
N ALA A 150 8.83 -5.43 7.61
CA ALA A 150 8.51 -5.95 6.29
C ALA A 150 9.76 -6.17 5.41
N ASP A 151 10.74 -5.27 5.49
CA ASP A 151 12.02 -5.42 4.78
C ASP A 151 12.85 -6.58 5.37
N ARG A 152 12.95 -6.69 6.71
CA ARG A 152 13.63 -7.83 7.35
C ARG A 152 13.05 -9.18 6.96
N LEU A 153 11.74 -9.23 6.82
CA LEU A 153 11.02 -10.41 6.38
C LEU A 153 11.05 -10.59 4.86
N ALA A 154 11.64 -9.65 4.11
CA ALA A 154 11.76 -9.60 2.66
C ALA A 154 10.40 -9.72 1.94
N VAL A 155 9.35 -9.11 2.48
CA VAL A 155 7.98 -9.10 1.91
C VAL A 155 7.58 -7.74 1.33
N SER A 156 8.48 -6.75 1.34
CA SER A 156 8.22 -5.37 0.86
C SER A 156 9.36 -4.78 0.02
N SER A 157 9.21 -3.48 -0.30
CA SER A 157 10.28 -2.62 -0.79
C SER A 157 11.46 -2.59 0.18
N CYS A 158 12.68 -2.36 -0.33
CA CYS A 158 13.82 -2.19 0.56
C CYS A 158 13.72 -0.84 1.29
N PHE A 159 13.97 -0.85 2.59
CA PHE A 159 13.95 0.30 3.47
C PHE A 159 15.38 0.80 3.70
N TYR A 160 15.60 2.10 3.52
CA TYR A 160 16.91 2.72 3.72
C TYR A 160 17.04 3.31 5.13
N GLY A 161 16.01 4.03 5.57
CA GLY A 161 16.02 4.76 6.83
C GLY A 161 14.88 5.77 6.93
N HIS A 162 14.83 6.47 8.05
CA HIS A 162 13.86 7.51 8.31
C HIS A 162 14.45 8.67 9.12
N GLY A 163 13.71 9.77 9.16
CA GLY A 163 14.04 10.92 9.97
C GLY A 163 12.91 11.94 10.03
N THR A 164 13.20 13.07 10.65
CA THR A 164 12.26 14.18 10.83
C THR A 164 12.65 15.34 9.92
N VAL A 165 11.71 15.86 9.14
CA VAL A 165 11.84 17.14 8.43
C VAL A 165 11.11 18.24 9.20
N THR A 166 11.67 19.44 9.22
CA THR A 166 11.06 20.64 9.81
C THR A 166 11.30 21.85 8.92
N GLN A 167 10.23 22.51 8.47
CA GLN A 167 10.28 23.76 7.74
C GLN A 167 10.43 24.93 8.73
N LEU A 168 11.42 25.78 8.47
CA LEU A 168 11.76 26.91 9.32
C LEU A 168 11.29 28.26 8.74
N LEU A 169 11.21 28.37 7.42
CA LEU A 169 10.77 29.58 6.71
C LEU A 169 9.72 29.28 5.66
N GLY A 170 8.85 30.26 5.38
CA GLY A 170 7.85 30.18 4.32
C GLY A 170 6.62 29.32 4.64
N GLY A 171 6.53 28.77 5.85
CA GLY A 171 5.42 27.94 6.30
C GLY A 171 5.76 27.22 7.61
N HIS A 172 4.83 26.39 8.07
CA HIS A 172 5.04 25.48 9.20
C HIS A 172 4.66 24.07 8.76
N PHE A 173 5.69 23.27 8.49
CA PHE A 173 5.59 21.84 8.27
C PHE A 173 6.61 21.13 9.16
N LYS A 174 6.19 20.07 9.82
CA LYS A 174 7.09 19.09 10.42
C LYS A 174 6.47 17.72 10.26
N GLY A 175 7.30 16.70 10.09
CA GLY A 175 6.82 15.36 9.80
C GLY A 175 7.92 14.32 9.74
N THR A 176 7.49 13.07 9.73
CA THR A 176 8.36 11.90 9.54
C THR A 176 8.52 11.63 8.05
N VAL A 177 9.72 11.25 7.64
CA VAL A 177 10.05 10.87 6.28
C VAL A 177 10.71 9.49 6.28
N LEU A 178 10.15 8.56 5.52
CA LEU A 178 10.64 7.19 5.35
C LEU A 178 11.21 7.04 3.94
N PHE A 179 12.49 6.71 3.82
CA PHE A 179 13.15 6.47 2.54
C PHE A 179 13.17 4.99 2.20
N MET A 180 12.67 4.66 1.02
CA MET A 180 12.52 3.29 0.52
C MET A 180 12.90 3.20 -0.96
N GLU A 181 13.06 1.97 -1.44
CA GLU A 181 13.30 1.67 -2.84
C GLU A 181 12.19 2.23 -3.72
N ARG A 182 12.56 2.91 -4.80
CA ARG A 182 11.61 3.27 -5.85
C ARG A 182 11.22 2.01 -6.62
N LEU A 183 9.97 1.58 -6.46
CA LEU A 183 9.36 0.52 -7.26
C LEU A 183 8.63 1.10 -8.47
N GLU A 184 8.51 0.30 -9.52
CA GLU A 184 7.80 0.67 -10.75
C GLU A 184 6.28 0.47 -10.57
N PRO A 185 5.44 1.29 -11.23
CA PRO A 185 4.00 1.05 -11.29
C PRO A 185 3.69 -0.37 -11.79
N ARG A 186 2.57 -0.93 -11.32
CA ARG A 186 2.06 -2.17 -11.92
C ARG A 186 1.69 -1.91 -13.39
N GLY A 187 1.99 -2.87 -14.26
CA GLY A 187 1.37 -2.95 -15.58
C GLY A 187 0.01 -3.63 -15.53
N ASP A 188 -0.76 -3.53 -16.61
CA ASP A 188 -2.12 -4.07 -16.69
C ASP A 188 -2.17 -5.60 -16.84
N GLN A 189 -1.07 -6.21 -17.31
CA GLN A 189 -1.02 -7.63 -17.62
C GLN A 189 -0.40 -8.44 -16.47
N TRP A 190 -1.11 -9.49 -16.06
CA TRP A 190 -0.67 -10.45 -15.05
C TRP A 190 -0.38 -11.81 -15.71
N SER A 191 0.87 -12.24 -15.58
CA SER A 191 1.25 -13.61 -15.97
C SER A 191 0.95 -14.60 -14.84
N GLU A 192 0.86 -15.88 -15.17
CA GLU A 192 0.75 -16.95 -14.17
C GLU A 192 1.92 -16.94 -13.17
N ALA A 193 3.13 -16.58 -13.64
CA ALA A 193 4.30 -16.42 -12.79
C ALA A 193 4.11 -15.28 -11.79
N ASP A 194 3.56 -14.14 -12.22
CA ASP A 194 3.26 -13.02 -11.32
C ASP A 194 2.24 -13.40 -10.27
N THR A 195 1.17 -14.09 -10.68
CA THR A 195 0.13 -14.59 -9.77
C THR A 195 0.71 -15.53 -8.73
N LYS A 196 1.58 -16.46 -9.14
CA LYS A 196 2.25 -17.37 -8.21
C LYS A 196 3.14 -16.63 -7.21
N VAL A 197 3.85 -15.59 -7.66
CA VAL A 197 4.66 -14.75 -6.76
C VAL A 197 3.76 -14.02 -5.76
N LEU A 198 2.69 -13.35 -6.21
CA LEU A 198 1.81 -12.59 -5.33
C LEU A 198 1.13 -13.48 -4.27
N LEU A 199 0.64 -14.66 -4.67
CA LEU A 199 0.07 -15.63 -3.72
C LEU A 199 1.13 -16.13 -2.73
N GLY A 200 2.37 -16.33 -3.18
CA GLY A 200 3.49 -16.68 -2.31
C GLY A 200 3.85 -15.56 -1.32
N GLU A 201 3.79 -14.29 -1.72
CA GLU A 201 4.00 -13.16 -0.80
C GLU A 201 2.87 -13.06 0.23
N ALA A 202 1.60 -13.24 -0.17
CA ALA A 202 0.47 -13.28 0.76
C ALA A 202 0.64 -14.39 1.82
N GLU A 203 1.05 -15.60 1.41
CA GLU A 203 1.35 -16.70 2.35
C GLU A 203 2.50 -16.34 3.31
N ARG A 204 3.53 -15.63 2.83
CA ARG A 204 4.66 -15.20 3.66
C ARG A 204 4.24 -14.15 4.69
N ILE A 205 3.44 -13.17 4.29
CA ILE A 205 2.88 -12.14 5.17
C ILE A 205 2.00 -12.81 6.24
N ALA A 206 1.17 -13.77 5.86
CA ALA A 206 0.28 -14.46 6.79
C ALA A 206 0.99 -15.21 7.94
N ARG A 207 2.28 -15.54 7.79
CA ARG A 207 3.07 -16.20 8.86
C ARG A 207 3.34 -15.31 10.07
N VAL A 208 3.10 -14.02 9.93
CA VAL A 208 3.62 -12.99 10.84
C VAL A 208 2.60 -11.89 11.11
N GLY A 209 1.48 -11.87 10.39
CA GLY A 209 0.30 -11.07 10.70
C GLY A 209 -0.65 -10.88 9.52
N PHE A 210 -1.59 -9.97 9.70
CA PHE A 210 -2.47 -9.44 8.66
C PHE A 210 -1.80 -8.23 8.00
N HIS A 211 -1.87 -8.14 6.68
CA HIS A 211 -1.53 -6.90 5.96
C HIS A 211 -2.55 -5.80 6.26
N ASN A 212 -3.83 -6.16 6.39
CA ASN A 212 -4.99 -5.28 6.59
C ASN A 212 -5.34 -4.33 5.44
N ASP A 213 -4.40 -4.03 4.54
CA ASP A 213 -4.67 -3.23 3.33
C ASP A 213 -4.14 -3.89 2.04
N LEU A 214 -4.27 -5.22 1.90
CA LEU A 214 -3.81 -5.90 0.69
C LEU A 214 -4.82 -5.66 -0.44
N LYS A 215 -4.48 -4.72 -1.32
CA LYS A 215 -5.24 -4.37 -2.52
C LYS A 215 -4.32 -4.24 -3.73
N LEU A 216 -4.89 -4.30 -4.94
CA LEU A 216 -4.10 -4.22 -6.17
C LEU A 216 -3.30 -2.92 -6.29
N ASP A 217 -3.79 -1.82 -5.71
CA ASP A 217 -3.07 -0.54 -5.65
C ASP A 217 -1.81 -0.58 -4.80
N ASN A 218 -1.76 -1.48 -3.81
CA ASN A 218 -0.62 -1.70 -2.94
C ASN A 218 0.30 -2.81 -3.48
N VAL A 219 0.25 -3.07 -4.80
CA VAL A 219 1.17 -3.98 -5.48
C VAL A 219 1.91 -3.25 -6.59
N LEU A 220 3.23 -3.13 -6.44
CA LEU A 220 4.14 -2.50 -7.39
C LEU A 220 5.10 -3.54 -8.01
N ARG A 221 6.07 -3.09 -8.82
CA ARG A 221 7.01 -3.97 -9.54
C ARG A 221 8.46 -3.65 -9.17
N ARG A 222 9.23 -4.71 -8.88
CA ARG A 222 10.69 -4.70 -8.81
C ARG A 222 11.24 -5.53 -9.97
N ALA A 223 11.82 -4.89 -10.99
CA ALA A 223 12.32 -5.58 -12.18
C ALA A 223 11.28 -6.57 -12.74
N LYS A 224 10.04 -6.10 -12.94
CA LYS A 224 8.85 -6.88 -13.34
C LYS A 224 8.31 -7.89 -12.33
N ARG A 225 8.92 -8.11 -11.16
CA ARG A 225 8.35 -8.98 -10.12
C ARG A 225 7.35 -8.19 -9.26
N PRO A 226 6.15 -8.72 -8.95
CA PRO A 226 5.23 -8.09 -7.99
C PRO A 226 5.86 -7.93 -6.60
N VAL A 227 5.60 -6.79 -5.96
CA VAL A 227 6.02 -6.47 -4.59
C VAL A 227 4.84 -5.81 -3.88
N VAL A 228 4.45 -6.38 -2.73
CA VAL A 228 3.44 -5.81 -1.84
C VAL A 228 4.07 -4.65 -1.07
N ILE A 229 3.32 -3.55 -0.91
CA ILE A 229 3.75 -2.34 -0.19
C ILE A 229 2.66 -1.88 0.78
N ASP A 230 2.96 -0.83 1.53
CA ASP A 230 2.02 -0.15 2.42
C ASP A 230 1.54 -0.98 3.63
N PHE A 231 2.51 -1.31 4.49
CA PHE A 231 2.30 -2.13 5.67
C PHE A 231 1.90 -1.32 6.93
N ASP A 232 1.42 -0.09 6.79
CA ASP A 232 1.11 0.78 7.93
C ASP A 232 0.07 0.16 8.89
N LEU A 233 -0.86 -0.63 8.34
CA LEU A 233 -1.91 -1.30 9.12
C LEU A 233 -1.55 -2.72 9.56
N TRP A 234 -0.32 -3.19 9.31
CA TRP A 234 0.09 -4.54 9.67
C TRP A 234 -0.01 -4.75 11.19
N THR A 235 -0.77 -5.77 11.60
CA THR A 235 -0.73 -6.31 12.96
C THR A 235 -0.66 -7.85 12.98
N PRO A 236 -0.19 -8.48 14.07
CA PRO A 236 -0.15 -9.94 14.19
C PRO A 236 -1.53 -10.61 14.36
N TRP A 237 -2.47 -9.93 15.03
CA TRP A 237 -3.72 -10.53 15.51
C TRP A 237 -4.98 -9.71 15.21
N THR A 238 -4.82 -8.44 14.87
CA THR A 238 -5.93 -7.49 14.77
C THR A 238 -6.25 -7.21 13.32
N VAL A 239 -7.48 -7.53 12.92
CA VAL A 239 -8.02 -7.06 11.65
C VAL A 239 -8.42 -5.60 11.80
N LYS A 240 -7.98 -4.75 10.88
CA LYS A 240 -8.31 -3.32 10.85
C LYS A 240 -9.11 -3.00 9.60
N VAL A 241 -10.34 -2.54 9.79
CA VAL A 241 -11.26 -2.18 8.70
C VAL A 241 -11.53 -0.67 8.76
N ALA A 242 -11.10 0.05 7.73
CA ALA A 242 -11.44 1.46 7.58
C ALA A 242 -12.88 1.60 7.07
N VAL A 243 -13.76 2.21 7.86
CA VAL A 243 -15.16 2.46 7.52
C VAL A 243 -15.40 3.96 7.57
N THR A 244 -15.54 4.61 6.41
CA THR A 244 -15.91 6.04 6.15
C THR A 244 -15.39 7.14 7.11
N SER A 245 -15.64 7.07 8.41
CA SER A 245 -15.14 8.00 9.45
C SER A 245 -14.44 7.34 10.65
N ASP A 246 -14.42 6.00 10.74
CA ASP A 246 -13.86 5.23 11.86
C ASP A 246 -12.98 4.06 11.38
N CYS A 247 -12.13 3.55 12.27
CA CYS A 247 -11.38 2.32 12.07
C CYS A 247 -11.92 1.26 13.04
N LEU A 248 -12.60 0.24 12.50
CA LEU A 248 -13.02 -0.91 13.29
C LEU A 248 -11.84 -1.85 13.45
N GLU A 249 -11.48 -2.12 14.70
CA GLU A 249 -10.43 -3.08 15.04
C GLU A 249 -11.04 -4.31 15.71
N HIS A 250 -10.72 -5.48 15.17
CA HIS A 250 -11.16 -6.75 15.73
C HIS A 250 -9.93 -7.59 16.08
N ASP A 251 -9.73 -7.84 17.37
CA ASP A 251 -8.68 -8.74 17.84
C ASP A 251 -9.13 -10.20 17.71
N PHE A 252 -8.36 -10.98 16.96
CA PHE A 252 -8.59 -12.40 16.73
C PHE A 252 -7.65 -13.30 17.53
N GLN A 253 -6.82 -12.76 18.43
CA GLN A 253 -5.86 -13.56 19.18
C GLN A 253 -6.55 -14.70 19.95
N GLU A 254 -7.58 -14.39 20.74
CA GLU A 254 -8.31 -15.39 21.54
C GLU A 254 -8.98 -16.46 20.68
N LEU A 255 -9.37 -16.12 19.44
CA LEU A 255 -9.97 -17.07 18.52
C LEU A 255 -8.93 -17.96 17.84
N LEU A 256 -7.82 -17.39 17.39
CA LEU A 256 -6.86 -18.05 16.49
C LEU A 256 -5.72 -18.76 17.23
N GLU A 257 -5.25 -18.21 18.34
CA GLU A 257 -4.13 -18.77 19.10
C GLU A 257 -4.41 -20.22 19.55
N PRO A 258 -5.61 -20.57 20.08
CA PRO A 258 -5.92 -21.96 20.46
C PRO A 258 -6.01 -22.93 19.28
N GLN A 259 -6.25 -22.44 18.06
CA GLN A 259 -6.37 -23.27 16.85
C GLN A 259 -4.99 -23.62 16.24
N GLY A 260 -3.92 -23.03 16.78
CA GLY A 260 -2.54 -23.24 16.35
C GLY A 260 -2.14 -22.42 15.12
N GLU A 261 -0.83 -22.29 14.92
CA GLU A 261 -0.25 -21.38 13.92
C GLU A 261 -0.70 -21.68 12.48
N SER A 262 -1.02 -22.93 12.14
CA SER A 262 -1.52 -23.27 10.81
C SER A 262 -2.88 -22.64 10.52
N ALA A 263 -3.79 -22.65 11.50
CA ALA A 263 -5.11 -22.05 11.36
C ALA A 263 -5.03 -20.51 11.41
N ALA A 264 -4.22 -19.97 12.33
CA ALA A 264 -3.95 -18.53 12.41
C ALA A 264 -3.38 -17.98 11.10
N ARG A 265 -2.34 -18.63 10.54
CA ARG A 265 -1.78 -18.29 9.22
C ARG A 265 -2.83 -18.41 8.12
N GLY A 266 -3.58 -19.51 8.08
CA GLY A 266 -4.62 -19.70 7.09
C GLY A 266 -5.64 -18.57 7.10
N PHE A 267 -6.09 -18.14 8.28
CA PHE A 267 -7.06 -17.08 8.43
C PHE A 267 -6.51 -15.70 8.06
N ARG A 268 -5.27 -15.38 8.43
CA ARG A 268 -4.59 -14.16 7.97
C ARG A 268 -4.51 -14.08 6.44
N GLU A 269 -4.07 -15.17 5.81
CA GLU A 269 -4.01 -15.26 4.34
C GLU A 269 -5.40 -15.13 3.71
N TYR A 270 -6.40 -15.80 4.30
CA TYR A 270 -7.78 -15.74 3.83
C TYR A 270 -8.32 -14.31 3.85
N TYR A 271 -8.12 -13.59 4.95
CA TYR A 271 -8.55 -12.21 5.10
C TYR A 271 -7.90 -11.30 4.05
N ASP A 272 -6.57 -11.31 3.95
CA ASP A 272 -5.85 -10.41 3.03
C ASP A 272 -6.16 -10.73 1.55
N LEU A 273 -6.31 -12.01 1.19
CA LEU A 273 -6.71 -12.39 -0.17
C LEU A 273 -8.18 -12.06 -0.46
N PHE A 274 -9.04 -12.09 0.56
CA PHE A 274 -10.43 -11.69 0.42
C PHE A 274 -10.49 -10.19 0.11
N ALA A 275 -9.79 -9.36 0.90
CA ALA A 275 -9.66 -7.92 0.65
C ALA A 275 -9.07 -7.64 -0.74
N LEU A 276 -8.01 -8.36 -1.14
CA LEU A 276 -7.42 -8.23 -2.46
C LEU A 276 -8.44 -8.51 -3.56
N SER A 277 -9.20 -9.60 -3.42
CA SER A 277 -10.16 -10.04 -4.44
C SER A 277 -11.19 -8.97 -4.78
N LEU A 278 -11.63 -8.18 -3.80
CA LEU A 278 -12.59 -7.09 -3.98
C LEU A 278 -12.08 -5.97 -4.90
N THR A 279 -10.77 -5.86 -5.06
CA THR A 279 -10.11 -4.86 -5.94
C THR A 279 -9.74 -5.40 -7.32
N LEU A 280 -10.08 -6.67 -7.61
CA LEU A 280 -9.77 -7.32 -8.88
C LEU A 280 -10.96 -7.31 -9.85
N LEU A 281 -10.63 -7.21 -11.14
CA LEU A 281 -11.56 -7.51 -12.23
C LEU A 281 -11.51 -9.02 -12.55
N ASP A 282 -12.58 -9.59 -13.13
CA ASP A 282 -12.52 -10.99 -13.60
C ASP A 282 -11.38 -11.16 -14.61
N GLY A 283 -10.56 -12.17 -14.36
CA GLY A 283 -9.33 -12.43 -15.09
C GLY A 283 -8.50 -13.53 -14.43
N PRO A 284 -7.32 -13.85 -15.01
CA PRO A 284 -6.47 -14.94 -14.52
C PRO A 284 -6.05 -14.79 -13.05
N LEU A 285 -5.72 -13.55 -12.64
CA LEU A 285 -5.35 -13.27 -11.25
C LEU A 285 -6.52 -13.50 -10.31
N TYR A 286 -7.68 -12.90 -10.60
CA TYR A 286 -8.90 -13.07 -9.80
C TYR A 286 -9.28 -14.53 -9.62
N ARG A 287 -9.32 -15.31 -10.71
CA ARG A 287 -9.68 -16.74 -10.66
C ARG A 287 -8.70 -17.57 -9.82
N SER A 288 -7.42 -17.21 -9.86
CA SER A 288 -6.39 -17.87 -9.06
C SER A 288 -6.50 -17.52 -7.57
N VAL A 289 -6.76 -16.25 -7.25
CA VAL A 289 -7.05 -15.79 -5.89
C VAL A 289 -8.31 -16.48 -5.36
N LEU A 290 -9.38 -16.54 -6.15
CA LEU A 290 -10.63 -17.21 -5.77
C LEU A 290 -10.42 -18.70 -5.50
N LYS A 291 -9.65 -19.40 -6.34
CA LYS A 291 -9.31 -20.81 -6.11
C LYS A 291 -8.56 -21.00 -4.79
N ARG A 292 -7.66 -20.06 -4.45
CA ARG A 292 -6.95 -20.08 -3.16
C ARG A 292 -7.90 -19.80 -2.00
N LEU A 293 -8.79 -18.83 -2.13
CA LEU A 293 -9.82 -18.51 -1.12
C LEU A 293 -10.73 -19.71 -0.84
N GLN A 294 -11.15 -20.45 -1.87
CA GLN A 294 -11.95 -21.68 -1.69
C GLN A 294 -11.20 -22.74 -0.88
N ALA A 295 -9.92 -22.95 -1.18
CA ALA A 295 -9.09 -23.91 -0.44
C ALA A 295 -8.87 -23.48 1.02
N LEU A 296 -8.61 -22.20 1.26
CA LEU A 296 -8.48 -21.62 2.60
C LEU A 296 -9.81 -21.72 3.36
N TRP A 297 -10.92 -21.43 2.71
CA TRP A 297 -12.26 -21.55 3.29
C TRP A 297 -12.49 -22.96 3.85
N THR A 298 -12.29 -23.99 3.03
CA THR A 298 -12.50 -25.38 3.45
C THR A 298 -11.59 -25.77 4.63
N MET A 299 -10.35 -25.27 4.64
CA MET A 299 -9.42 -25.49 5.74
C MET A 299 -9.90 -24.81 7.04
N LEU A 300 -10.48 -23.61 6.95
CA LEU A 300 -10.81 -22.75 8.08
C LEU A 300 -12.24 -22.92 8.59
N GLU A 301 -13.11 -23.58 7.82
CA GLU A 301 -14.54 -23.65 8.11
C GLU A 301 -14.82 -24.13 9.54
N ALA A 302 -14.30 -25.31 9.90
CA ALA A 302 -14.51 -25.89 11.22
C ALA A 302 -13.71 -25.19 12.34
N PRO A 303 -12.39 -24.93 12.21
CA PRO A 303 -11.61 -24.39 13.32
C PRO A 303 -11.79 -22.89 13.57
N VAL A 304 -12.22 -22.10 12.57
CA VAL A 304 -12.23 -20.63 12.68
C VAL A 304 -13.57 -20.03 12.27
N LEU A 305 -14.05 -20.31 11.05
CA LEU A 305 -15.19 -19.57 10.50
C LEU A 305 -16.52 -19.91 11.19
N ARG A 306 -16.75 -21.19 11.55
CA ARG A 306 -17.92 -21.61 12.34
C ARG A 306 -17.88 -21.06 13.77
N PRO A 307 -16.78 -21.20 14.53
CA PRO A 307 -16.65 -20.55 15.84
C PRO A 307 -16.85 -19.03 15.79
N LEU A 308 -16.34 -18.36 14.76
CA LEU A 308 -16.57 -16.93 14.55
C LEU A 308 -18.06 -16.63 14.36
N ALA A 309 -18.75 -17.38 13.50
CA ALA A 309 -20.19 -17.22 13.29
C ALA A 309 -21.00 -17.45 14.58
N GLU A 310 -20.65 -18.48 15.35
CA GLU A 310 -21.29 -18.79 16.63
C GLU A 310 -21.08 -17.69 17.67
N ALA A 311 -19.87 -17.14 17.77
CA ALA A 311 -19.51 -16.09 18.72
C ALA A 311 -20.19 -14.75 18.42
N LEU A 312 -20.38 -14.41 17.14
CA LEU A 312 -21.11 -13.20 16.75
C LEU A 312 -22.61 -13.32 17.08
N GLY A 313 -23.18 -14.52 16.99
CA GLY A 313 -24.61 -14.75 17.16
C GLY A 313 -25.45 -14.25 15.98
N PRO A 314 -26.70 -14.74 15.82
CA PRO A 314 -27.50 -14.52 14.61
C PRO A 314 -27.90 -13.06 14.36
N THR A 315 -28.02 -12.25 15.41
CA THR A 315 -28.36 -10.82 15.32
C THR A 315 -27.15 -9.97 14.96
N LYS A 316 -25.96 -10.20 15.57
CA LYS A 316 -24.77 -9.46 15.16
C LYS A 316 -24.24 -9.91 13.81
N ILE A 317 -24.44 -11.15 13.36
CA ILE A 317 -24.09 -11.55 11.98
C ILE A 317 -24.75 -10.64 10.91
N LEU A 318 -25.92 -10.07 11.22
CA LEU A 318 -26.63 -9.11 10.36
C LEU A 318 -26.16 -7.66 10.54
N GLU A 319 -25.56 -7.35 11.69
CA GLU A 319 -25.04 -6.02 12.07
C GLU A 319 -23.52 -5.91 11.97
N VAL A 320 -22.79 -7.02 11.78
CA VAL A 320 -21.33 -7.11 11.68
C VAL A 320 -21.00 -6.86 10.22
N PRO A 321 -20.66 -5.62 9.88
CA PRO A 321 -20.19 -5.30 8.58
C PRO A 321 -18.69 -5.59 8.69
N PHE A 322 -18.25 -6.77 8.26
CA PHE A 322 -16.94 -6.77 7.60
C PHE A 322 -17.13 -6.07 6.24
N GLU A 323 -17.61 -4.82 6.27
CA GLU A 323 -17.69 -3.93 5.12
C GLU A 323 -16.27 -3.57 4.76
N VAL A 324 -15.72 -4.24 3.76
CA VAL A 324 -14.63 -3.62 3.00
C VAL A 324 -15.25 -3.08 1.73
N LEU A 325 -15.41 -1.77 1.76
CA LEU A 325 -16.10 -0.90 0.81
C LEU A 325 -15.26 -0.65 -0.45
N VAL A 326 -15.99 -0.66 -1.58
CA VAL A 326 -15.76 0.08 -2.84
C VAL A 326 -14.82 -0.56 -3.87
N ARG A 327 -15.45 -1.10 -4.92
CA ARG A 327 -14.89 -1.10 -6.29
C ARG A 327 -14.57 0.36 -6.66
N VAL A 328 -13.34 0.68 -7.03
CA VAL A 328 -13.06 1.91 -7.79
C VAL A 328 -12.99 1.52 -9.28
N PRO A 329 -13.79 2.14 -10.18
CA PRO A 329 -14.71 3.25 -9.94
C PRO A 329 -16.16 2.80 -9.63
N LEU A 330 -16.58 3.05 -8.39
CA LEU A 330 -17.93 3.35 -7.89
C LEU A 330 -19.07 2.33 -8.08
N GLN A 331 -18.97 1.17 -7.42
CA GLN A 331 -20.15 0.50 -6.82
C GLN A 331 -19.74 0.01 -5.42
N GLY A 332 -20.45 0.48 -4.39
CA GLY A 332 -20.24 0.04 -3.02
C GLY A 332 -20.80 -1.38 -2.86
N VAL A 333 -19.91 -2.36 -2.73
CA VAL A 333 -20.32 -3.74 -2.48
C VAL A 333 -19.92 -4.10 -1.06
N THR A 334 -20.91 -4.42 -0.24
CA THR A 334 -20.70 -4.96 1.11
C THR A 334 -20.73 -6.49 1.03
N VAL A 335 -19.57 -7.12 1.22
CA VAL A 335 -19.47 -8.59 1.23
C VAL A 335 -19.00 -9.08 2.59
N ASN A 336 -19.74 -10.04 3.16
CA ASN A 336 -19.36 -10.66 4.41
C ASN A 336 -18.17 -11.62 4.19
N LEU A 337 -17.16 -11.56 5.07
CA LEU A 337 -16.03 -12.49 5.04
C LEU A 337 -16.45 -13.97 5.20
N LEU A 338 -17.67 -14.22 5.68
CA LEU A 338 -18.34 -15.51 5.80
C LEU A 338 -19.23 -15.88 4.59
N ASP A 339 -19.14 -15.12 3.49
CA ASP A 339 -19.91 -15.29 2.27
C ASP A 339 -19.03 -15.24 1.01
N LEU A 340 -18.29 -16.32 0.74
CA LEU A 340 -17.46 -16.41 -0.46
C LEU A 340 -18.31 -16.42 -1.75
N ARG A 341 -19.57 -16.84 -1.66
CA ARG A 341 -20.54 -16.80 -2.77
C ARG A 341 -20.93 -15.37 -3.13
N GLY A 342 -21.25 -14.54 -2.14
CA GLY A 342 -21.54 -13.12 -2.29
C GLY A 342 -20.35 -12.36 -2.88
N ASN A 343 -19.12 -12.76 -2.50
CA ASN A 343 -17.91 -12.21 -3.10
C ASN A 343 -17.89 -12.43 -4.62
N LEU A 344 -18.04 -13.67 -5.10
CA LEU A 344 -18.08 -13.94 -6.54
C LEU A 344 -19.21 -13.21 -7.27
N PHE A 345 -20.39 -13.11 -6.65
CA PHE A 345 -21.51 -12.39 -7.24
C PHE A 345 -21.18 -10.92 -7.52
N ALA A 346 -20.44 -10.26 -6.63
CA ALA A 346 -20.00 -8.88 -6.79
C ALA A 346 -19.07 -8.65 -8.01
N HIS A 347 -18.47 -9.71 -8.55
CA HIS A 347 -17.58 -9.61 -9.71
C HIS A 347 -18.24 -9.96 -11.05
N LEU A 348 -19.53 -10.33 -11.06
CA LEU A 348 -20.27 -10.56 -12.30
C LEU A 348 -20.50 -9.23 -13.05
N PRO A 349 -20.44 -9.21 -14.40
CA PRO A 349 -20.74 -8.01 -15.17
C PRO A 349 -22.16 -7.51 -14.93
N ASP A 350 -22.34 -6.19 -14.89
CA ASP A 350 -23.67 -5.56 -14.88
C ASP A 350 -24.50 -6.10 -16.06
N GLY A 351 -25.66 -6.67 -15.76
CA GLY A 351 -26.56 -7.28 -16.75
C GLY A 351 -26.50 -8.81 -16.88
N CYS A 352 -25.60 -9.51 -16.18
CA CYS A 352 -25.59 -10.98 -16.15
C CYS A 352 -26.61 -11.60 -15.17
N ALA A 353 -27.28 -10.81 -14.34
CA ALA A 353 -28.36 -11.30 -13.47
C ALA A 353 -29.59 -10.36 -13.48
N PRO A 354 -30.40 -10.37 -14.55
CA PRO A 354 -31.70 -9.72 -14.53
C PRO A 354 -32.67 -10.59 -13.70
N SER A 355 -32.55 -10.58 -12.36
CA SER A 355 -33.55 -11.10 -11.36
C SER A 355 -32.97 -11.49 -9.99
N GLY A 356 -31.69 -11.27 -9.67
CA GLY A 356 -31.13 -11.77 -8.40
C GLY A 356 -30.95 -13.30 -8.37
N VAL A 357 -31.02 -13.95 -9.54
CA VAL A 357 -30.66 -15.37 -9.68
C VAL A 357 -29.15 -15.47 -9.80
N LEU A 358 -28.54 -16.08 -8.78
CA LEU A 358 -27.12 -16.43 -8.77
C LEU A 358 -26.84 -17.42 -9.90
N PRO A 359 -25.78 -17.23 -10.71
CA PRO A 359 -25.36 -18.24 -11.68
C PRO A 359 -25.18 -19.59 -10.99
N ALA A 360 -25.60 -20.69 -11.62
CA ALA A 360 -25.48 -22.04 -11.06
C ALA A 360 -24.02 -22.40 -10.66
N ALA A 361 -23.02 -21.78 -11.32
CA ALA A 361 -21.62 -21.92 -10.96
C ALA A 361 -21.30 -21.34 -9.56
N CYS A 362 -22.03 -20.34 -9.09
CA CYS A 362 -21.86 -19.72 -7.77
C CYS A 362 -22.50 -20.56 -6.65
N GLU A 363 -23.45 -21.46 -6.97
CA GLU A 363 -24.10 -22.32 -5.98
C GLU A 363 -23.16 -23.37 -5.39
N GLN A 364 -22.05 -23.66 -6.07
CA GLN A 364 -21.04 -24.62 -5.64
C GLN A 364 -20.04 -24.02 -4.63
N LEU A 365 -20.11 -22.70 -4.39
CA LEU A 365 -19.21 -22.03 -3.45
C LEU A 365 -19.70 -22.16 -2.00
N PRO A 366 -18.78 -22.35 -1.05
CA PRO A 366 -19.14 -22.50 0.35
C PRO A 366 -19.52 -21.14 0.97
N GLN A 367 -20.45 -21.17 1.93
CA GLN A 367 -20.91 -20.01 2.69
C GLN A 367 -21.41 -20.49 4.07
N LEU A 368 -21.20 -19.69 5.12
CA LEU A 368 -21.79 -19.93 6.44
C LEU A 368 -22.89 -18.91 6.77
N CYS A 369 -22.74 -17.68 6.28
CA CYS A 369 -23.74 -16.64 6.39
C CYS A 369 -23.98 -16.06 4.99
N ARG A 370 -25.24 -15.80 4.64
CA ARG A 370 -25.53 -15.02 3.44
C ARG A 370 -25.36 -13.56 3.78
N SER A 371 -24.61 -12.83 2.98
CA SER A 371 -24.70 -11.38 2.97
C SER A 371 -26.13 -11.01 2.57
N ASN A 372 -26.75 -10.08 3.31
CA ASN A 372 -28.07 -9.53 2.95
C ASN A 372 -28.01 -8.66 1.69
N GLY A 373 -26.84 -8.52 1.09
CA GLY A 373 -26.72 -8.01 -0.26
C GLY A 373 -27.33 -6.62 -0.39
N VAL A 374 -26.80 -5.63 0.34
CA VAL A 374 -26.84 -4.28 -0.21
C VAL A 374 -25.76 -4.24 -1.29
N TYR A 375 -26.09 -4.83 -2.44
CA TYR A 375 -25.36 -4.68 -3.68
C TYR A 375 -25.87 -3.37 -4.26
N TRP A 376 -25.22 -2.25 -3.92
CA TRP A 376 -25.67 -0.96 -4.42
C TRP A 376 -25.36 -0.90 -5.92
N PRO A 377 -26.36 -0.73 -6.80
CA PRO A 377 -26.13 -0.56 -8.23
C PRO A 377 -25.37 0.74 -8.55
#